data_AF-A0A7T8DVB4-F1
#
_entry.id   AF-A0A7T8DVB4-F1
#
_cell.length_a   1.000
_cell.length_b   1.000
_cell.length_c   1.000
_cell.angle_alpha   90.00
_cell.angle_beta   90.00
_cell.angle_gamma   90.00
#
_symmetry.space_group_name_H-M   'P 1'
#
loop_
_entity.id
_entity.type
_entity.pdbx_description
1 polymer ?
#
loop_
_entity_poly.entity_id
_entity_poly.type
_entity_poly.pdbx_seq_one_letter_code
_entity_poly.pdbx_strand_id
1 'polypeptide(L)' 'MDQIVKFVYVMIIFLFQFLAAMNVNAVFKCVQDSDCPKYYCLLIFKPKCSLGWCICVFKTGINSYN' A
#
# COMPACT_ATOMS: atom_id res chain seq x y z
N MET A 1 -3.16 39.56 -7.01
CA MET A 1 -3.30 38.41 -6.09
C MET A 1 -2.55 38.75 -4.83
N ASP A 2 -3.25 38.72 -3.71
CA ASP A 2 -2.70 39.02 -2.39
C ASP A 2 -1.60 38.00 -2.00
N GLN A 3 -0.66 38.40 -1.14
CA GLN A 3 0.49 37.57 -0.74
C GLN A 3 0.07 36.26 -0.02
N ILE A 4 -1.04 36.30 0.71
CA ILE A 4 -1.63 35.16 1.42
C ILE A 4 -2.14 34.13 0.41
N VAL A 5 -2.83 34.58 -0.65
CA VAL A 5 -3.32 33.68 -1.72
C VAL A 5 -2.15 32.94 -2.38
N LYS A 6 -1.03 33.64 -2.62
CA LYS A 6 0.19 33.04 -3.18
C LYS A 6 0.80 31.99 -2.26
N PHE A 7 0.85 32.28 -0.96
CA PHE A 7 1.39 31.36 0.05
C PHE A 7 0.55 30.08 0.17
N VAL A 8 -0.78 30.23 0.25
CA VAL A 8 -1.72 29.10 0.31
C VAL A 8 -1.59 28.21 -0.92
N TYR A 9 -1.45 28.79 -2.12
CA TYR A 9 -1.32 28.02 -3.35
C TYR A 9 -0.03 27.18 -3.38
N VAL A 10 1.10 27.73 -2.93
CA VAL A 10 2.37 27.00 -2.83
C VAL A 10 2.28 25.85 -1.82
N MET A 11 1.64 26.06 -0.66
CA MET A 11 1.41 24.99 0.32
C MET A 11 0.55 23.86 -0.26
N ILE A 12 -0.51 24.21 -0.97
CA ILE A 12 -1.40 23.25 -1.62
C ILE A 12 -0.62 22.40 -2.64
N ILE A 13 0.18 23.04 -3.51
CA ILE A 13 1.01 22.32 -4.49
C ILE A 13 1.96 21.34 -3.78
N PHE A 14 2.64 21.81 -2.73
CA PHE A 14 3.55 20.98 -1.95
C PHE A 14 2.81 19.75 -1.40
N LEU A 15 1.67 19.94 -0.72
CA LEU A 15 0.87 18.84 -0.18
C LEU A 15 0.40 17.84 -1.25
N PHE A 16 -0.01 18.33 -2.43
CA PHE A 16 -0.38 17.46 -3.55
C PHE A 16 0.79 16.61 -4.06
N GLN A 17 2.00 17.15 -4.09
CA GLN A 17 3.18 16.39 -4.48
C GLN A 17 3.49 15.27 -3.48
N PHE A 18 3.33 15.51 -2.17
CA PHE A 18 3.48 14.46 -1.14
C PHE A 18 2.43 13.36 -1.29
N LEU A 19 1.16 13.74 -1.51
CA LEU A 19 0.08 12.78 -1.73
C LEU A 19 0.30 11.96 -3.01
N ALA A 20 0.78 12.59 -4.08
CA ALA A 20 1.13 11.90 -5.32
C ALA A 20 2.29 10.91 -5.13
N ALA A 21 3.31 11.29 -4.34
CA ALA A 21 4.43 10.42 -4.02
C ALA A 21 4.02 9.23 -3.13
N MET A 22 3.07 9.41 -2.20
CA MET A 22 2.56 8.29 -1.40
C MET A 22 1.74 7.28 -2.22
N ASN A 23 1.36 7.62 -3.45
CA ASN A 23 0.64 6.73 -4.37
C ASN A 23 1.58 5.86 -5.22
N VAL A 24 2.91 5.87 -4.98
CA VAL A 24 3.75 4.77 -5.48
C VAL A 24 3.32 3.50 -4.75
N ASN A 25 2.59 2.66 -5.49
CA ASN A 25 2.20 1.29 -5.16
C ASN A 25 3.09 0.75 -4.02
N ALA A 26 2.58 0.72 -2.79
CA ALA A 26 3.33 0.33 -1.60
C ALA A 26 3.58 -1.18 -1.66
N VAL A 27 4.42 -1.59 -2.60
CA VAL A 27 4.75 -2.99 -2.80
C VAL A 27 5.70 -3.37 -1.69
N PHE A 28 5.15 -4.05 -0.68
CA PHE A 28 5.96 -4.60 0.38
C PHE A 28 6.88 -5.66 -0.21
N LYS A 29 8.19 -5.41 -0.09
CA LYS A 29 9.19 -6.43 -0.36
C LYS A 29 9.09 -7.53 0.69
N CYS A 30 9.30 -8.77 0.28
CA CYS A 30 9.25 -9.93 1.16
C CYS A 30 10.27 -10.98 0.70
N VAL A 31 10.69 -11.84 1.63
CA VAL A 31 11.47 -13.06 1.35
C VAL A 31 10.59 -14.29 1.60
N GLN A 32 9.69 -14.19 2.58
CA GLN A 32 8.77 -15.24 3.00
C GLN A 32 7.38 -14.66 3.31
N ASP A 33 6.35 -15.51 3.35
CA ASP A 33 4.96 -15.11 3.51
C ASP A 33 4.68 -14.33 4.81
N SER A 34 5.44 -14.60 5.88
CA SER A 34 5.31 -13.91 7.17
C SER A 34 5.81 -12.47 7.17
N ASP A 35 6.62 -12.08 6.19
CA ASP A 35 7.08 -10.70 6.05
C ASP A 35 5.96 -9.79 5.55
N CYS A 36 4.92 -10.37 4.95
CA CYS A 36 3.78 -9.62 4.46
C CYS A 36 2.80 -9.27 5.60
N PRO A 37 2.34 -8.01 5.68
CA PRO A 37 1.39 -7.61 6.73
C PRO A 37 0.10 -8.41 6.61
N LYS A 38 -0.40 -8.95 7.73
CA LYS A 38 -1.65 -9.74 7.74
C LYS A 38 -2.87 -8.93 7.28
N TYR A 39 -2.85 -7.62 7.48
CA TYR A 39 -3.89 -6.66 7.09
C TYR A 39 -3.64 -6.04 5.71
N TYR A 40 -2.63 -6.51 4.96
CA TYR A 40 -2.34 -6.03 3.61
C TYR A 40 -3.46 -6.38 2.62
N CYS A 41 -4.15 -7.50 2.84
CA CYS A 41 -5.21 -7.99 1.97
C CYS A 41 -6.58 -7.94 2.67
N LEU A 42 -7.64 -7.82 1.87
CA LEU A 42 -9.01 -8.04 2.34
C LEU A 42 -9.15 -9.43 2.96
N LEU A 43 -10.09 -9.57 3.90
CA LEU A 43 -10.33 -10.79 4.69
C LEU A 43 -10.46 -12.08 3.86
N ILE A 44 -10.93 -12.00 2.62
CA ILE A 44 -11.12 -13.14 1.69
C ILE A 44 -9.78 -13.63 1.09
N PHE A 45 -8.73 -12.82 1.17
CA PHE A 45 -7.42 -13.10 0.61
C PHE A 45 -6.37 -13.32 1.72
N LYS A 46 -5.34 -14.12 1.42
CA LYS A 46 -4.12 -14.23 2.22
C LYS A 46 -3.00 -13.46 1.53
N PRO A 47 -2.21 -12.67 2.26
CA PRO A 47 -0.95 -12.18 1.72
C PRO A 47 0.00 -13.36 1.49
N LYS A 48 0.68 -13.36 0.36
CA LYS A 48 1.70 -14.35 -0.02
C LYS A 48 2.89 -13.61 -0.61
N CYS A 49 4.09 -14.10 -0.32
CA CYS A 49 5.29 -13.60 -0.96
C CYS A 49 5.49 -14.26 -2.32
N SER A 50 5.55 -13.44 -3.38
CA SER A 50 5.78 -13.91 -4.74
C SER A 50 6.71 -12.96 -5.46
N LEU A 51 7.78 -13.49 -6.07
CA LEU A 51 8.81 -12.73 -6.78
C LEU A 51 9.42 -11.58 -5.96
N GLY A 52 9.50 -11.74 -4.64
CA GLY A 52 10.01 -10.74 -3.72
C GLY A 52 9.01 -9.66 -3.30
N TRP A 53 7.72 -9.85 -3.63
CA TRP A 53 6.66 -8.89 -3.37
C TRP A 53 5.43 -9.54 -2.73
N CYS A 54 4.76 -8.79 -1.85
CA CYS A 54 3.50 -9.24 -1.26
C CYS A 54 2.35 -9.14 -2.27
N ILE A 55 1.72 -10.27 -2.56
CA ILE A 55 0.52 -10.39 -3.39
C ILE A 55 -0.64 -10.94 -2.57
N CYS A 56 -1.87 -10.65 -2.98
CA CYS A 56 -3.07 -11.19 -2.36
C CYS A 56 -3.61 -12.38 -3.16
N VAL A 57 -3.68 -13.55 -2.53
CA VAL A 57 -4.22 -14.78 -3.13
C VAL A 57 -5.50 -15.21 -2.40
N PHE A 58 -6.48 -15.79 -3.12
CA PHE A 58 -7.73 -16.23 -2.51
C PHE A 58 -7.48 -17.26 -1.41
N LYS A 59 -8.16 -17.10 -0.26
CA LYS A 59 -8.30 -18.18 0.73
C LYS A 59 -9.24 -19.23 0.16
N THR A 60 -8.72 -20.21 -0.59
CA THR A 60 -9.53 -21.36 -1.00
C THR A 60 -9.99 -22.10 0.26
N GLY A 61 -11.30 -22.08 0.52
CA GLY A 61 -11.96 -22.83 1.58
C GLY A 61 -12.04 -24.32 1.26
N ILE A 62 -10.90 -25.01 1.14
CA ILE A 62 -10.80 -26.46 1.30
C ILE A 62 -9.58 -26.72 2.19
N ASN A 63 -9.86 -27.07 3.45
CA ASN A 63 -8.99 -27.69 4.46
C ASN A 63 -7.50 -27.37 4.43
N SER A 64 -7.07 -26.53 5.37
CA SER A 64 -5.70 -26.57 5.90
C SER A 64 -5.82 -26.76 7.41
N TYR A 65 -6.17 -27.99 7.80
CA TYR A 65 -5.80 -28.53 9.10
C TYR A 65 -4.30 -28.78 9.04
N ASN A 66 -3.54 -28.12 9.92
CA ASN A 66 -2.36 -28.75 10.51
C ASN A 66 -2.85 -29.72 11.59
#